data_AF-A0ABD1MB42-F1
#
_entry.id   AF-A0ABD1MB42-F1
#
_cell.length_a   1.000
_cell.length_b   1.000
_cell.length_c   1.000
_cell.angle_alpha   90.00
_cell.angle_beta   90.00
_cell.angle_gamma   90.00
#
_symmetry.space_group_name_H-M   'P 1'
#
loop_
_entity.id
_entity.type
_entity.pdbx_description
1 polymer ?
#
loop_
_entity_poly.entity_id
_entity_poly.type
_entity_poly.pdbx_seq_one_letter_code
_entity_poly.pdbx_strand_id
1 'polypeptide(L)'
;MDPQQLNKDKNTPRKRPSWMDDPTWFYRVIEVVSTGRQPLYFPVWVVKNWVFYYYKKVLLTDEEGNHLMAKIIRQSKRNKNEFYVGKEWGELVTKNGFEADDLLSIDIIERDDDNRVAVLQVKKHNRVALIGVAEETDFNVLIVEYRLKLSLQM
;
A
#
# COMPACT_ATOMS: atom_id res chain seq x y z
N MET A 1 -37.94 -7.27 33.17
CA MET A 1 -36.86 -7.26 32.16
C MET A 1 -35.57 -7.56 32.88
N ASP A 2 -34.91 -8.66 32.50
CA ASP A 2 -33.74 -9.21 33.19
C ASP A 2 -32.45 -8.46 32.76
N PRO A 3 -31.67 -7.85 33.68
CA PRO A 3 -30.49 -7.04 33.32
C PRO A 3 -29.37 -7.82 32.62
N GLN A 4 -29.44 -9.15 32.57
CA GLN A 4 -28.38 -10.01 32.03
C GLN A 4 -28.37 -10.15 30.50
N GLN A 5 -29.37 -9.63 29.78
CA GLN A 5 -29.39 -9.68 28.31
C GLN A 5 -28.65 -8.52 27.63
N LEU A 6 -28.29 -7.44 28.34
CA LEU A 6 -27.71 -6.24 27.73
C LEU A 6 -26.19 -6.27 27.50
N ASN A 7 -25.52 -7.38 27.83
CA ASN A 7 -24.04 -7.44 27.84
C ASN A 7 -23.42 -8.48 26.88
N LYS A 8 -24.21 -9.12 26.02
CA LYS A 8 -23.70 -10.14 25.07
C LYS A 8 -23.17 -9.58 23.75
N ASP A 9 -23.48 -8.33 23.40
CA ASP A 9 -23.10 -7.73 22.11
C ASP A 9 -21.73 -7.02 22.09
N LYS A 10 -21.00 -7.00 23.22
CA LYS A 10 -19.70 -6.31 23.29
C LYS A 10 -18.49 -7.18 22.94
N ASN A 11 -18.69 -8.48 22.71
CA ASN A 11 -17.62 -9.45 22.47
C ASN A 11 -17.66 -10.11 21.09
N THR A 12 -18.53 -9.67 20.18
CA THR A 12 -18.39 -10.07 18.78
C THR A 12 -17.14 -9.39 18.22
N PRO A 13 -16.11 -10.13 17.77
CA PRO A 13 -15.01 -9.50 17.03
C PRO A 13 -15.65 -8.74 15.88
N ARG A 14 -15.45 -7.42 15.83
CA ARG A 14 -15.94 -6.62 14.70
C ARG A 14 -15.41 -7.31 13.44
N LYS A 15 -16.31 -7.88 12.63
CA LYS A 15 -15.93 -8.46 11.34
C LYS A 15 -15.15 -7.38 10.60
N ARG A 16 -13.91 -7.69 10.24
CA ARG A 16 -13.13 -6.76 9.42
C ARG A 16 -13.92 -6.51 8.14
N PRO A 17 -14.07 -5.26 7.69
CA PRO A 17 -14.67 -4.98 6.40
C PRO A 17 -13.91 -5.74 5.30
N SER A 18 -14.61 -6.36 4.36
CA SER A 18 -13.99 -7.19 3.30
C SER A 18 -12.97 -6.44 2.44
N TRP A 19 -13.08 -5.12 2.32
CA TRP A 19 -12.09 -4.28 1.63
C TRP A 19 -10.76 -4.13 2.39
N MET A 20 -10.70 -4.52 3.67
CA MET A 20 -9.44 -4.61 4.41
C MET A 20 -8.66 -5.90 4.13
N ASP A 21 -9.27 -6.85 3.43
CA ASP A 21 -8.64 -8.11 3.04
C ASP A 21 -7.93 -8.01 1.69
N ASP A 22 -8.11 -6.91 0.94
CA ASP A 22 -7.37 -6.67 -0.29
C ASP A 22 -5.93 -6.25 0.04
N PRO A 23 -4.91 -7.06 -0.31
CA PRO A 23 -3.50 -6.75 -0.07
C PRO A 23 -2.98 -5.60 -0.94
N THR A 24 -3.78 -5.14 -1.89
CA THR A 24 -3.33 -4.28 -2.97
C THR A 24 -3.50 -2.81 -2.60
N TRP A 25 -2.46 -2.00 -2.83
CA TRP A 25 -2.62 -0.56 -2.89
C TRP A 25 -1.93 0.03 -4.12
N PHE A 26 -2.42 1.20 -4.52
CA PHE A 26 -1.89 1.90 -5.68
C PHE A 26 -0.96 3.02 -5.25
N TYR A 27 0.10 3.20 -6.04
CA TYR A 27 1.10 4.22 -5.83
C TYR A 27 1.36 4.96 -7.15
N ARG A 28 1.16 6.28 -7.15
CA ARG A 28 1.53 7.13 -8.29
C ARG A 28 2.97 7.59 -8.14
N VAL A 29 3.77 7.34 -9.16
CA VAL A 29 5.14 7.86 -9.23
C VAL A 29 5.07 9.37 -9.48
N ILE A 30 5.57 10.14 -8.54
CA ILE A 30 5.77 11.59 -8.72
C ILE A 30 7.17 11.85 -9.29
N GLU A 31 7.39 13.02 -9.89
CA GLU A 31 8.66 13.40 -10.51
C GLU A 31 9.88 13.21 -9.60
N VAL A 32 9.75 13.48 -8.30
CA VAL A 32 10.88 13.28 -7.36
C VAL A 32 11.15 11.79 -7.12
N VAL A 33 10.13 10.93 -7.20
CA VAL A 33 10.25 9.49 -6.99
C VAL A 33 10.87 8.82 -8.22
N SER A 34 10.55 9.25 -9.44
CA SER A 34 11.16 8.70 -10.67
C SER A 34 12.68 8.86 -10.71
N THR A 35 13.25 9.80 -9.93
CA THR A 35 14.70 9.91 -9.75
C THR A 35 15.32 8.86 -8.82
N GLY A 36 14.51 7.98 -8.21
CA GLY A 36 14.94 6.99 -7.21
C GLY A 36 15.34 7.58 -5.85
N ARG A 37 15.14 8.89 -5.63
CA ARG A 37 15.61 9.58 -4.42
C ARG A 37 14.59 9.62 -3.29
N GLN A 38 13.32 9.36 -3.59
CA GLN A 38 12.29 9.34 -2.57
C GLN A 38 11.98 7.92 -2.08
N PRO A 39 11.74 7.77 -0.77
CA PRO A 39 11.31 6.50 -0.21
C PRO A 39 9.85 6.18 -0.57
N LEU A 40 9.53 4.89 -0.56
CA LEU A 40 8.15 4.42 -0.60
C LEU A 40 7.55 4.46 0.81
N TYR A 41 6.56 5.32 1.00
CA TYR A 41 5.78 5.35 2.24
C TYR A 41 4.61 4.38 2.19
N PHE A 42 4.43 3.62 3.26
CA PHE A 42 3.28 2.73 3.40
C PHE A 42 2.03 3.52 3.81
N PRO A 43 0.86 3.25 3.19
CA PRO A 43 -0.40 3.78 3.69
C PRO A 43 -0.65 3.34 5.14
N VAL A 44 -1.21 4.23 5.95
CA VAL A 44 -1.49 3.95 7.37
C VAL A 44 -2.40 2.74 7.55
N TRP A 45 -3.36 2.54 6.65
CA TRP A 45 -4.26 1.39 6.69
C TRP A 45 -3.52 0.08 6.38
N VAL A 46 -2.57 0.08 5.44
CA VAL A 46 -1.69 -1.07 5.17
C VAL A 46 -0.92 -1.42 6.44
N VAL A 47 -0.26 -0.44 7.06
CA VAL A 47 0.51 -0.64 8.31
C VAL A 47 -0.35 -1.23 9.43
N LYS A 48 -1.56 -0.71 9.64
CA LYS A 48 -2.47 -1.13 10.70
C LYS A 48 -3.07 -2.52 10.46
N ASN A 49 -3.51 -2.80 9.24
CA ASN A 49 -4.22 -4.04 8.91
C ASN A 49 -3.25 -5.22 8.77
N TRP A 50 -2.04 -4.94 8.28
CA TRP A 50 -1.03 -5.96 7.96
C TRP A 50 0.03 -6.12 9.05
N VAL A 51 -0.12 -5.34 10.14
CA VAL A 51 0.73 -5.46 11.33
C VAL A 51 2.22 -5.36 10.98
N PHE A 52 2.56 -4.43 10.07
CA PHE A 52 3.95 -4.04 9.79
C PHE A 52 4.72 -3.61 11.06
N TYR A 53 4.01 -3.38 12.16
CA TYR A 53 4.54 -3.29 13.51
C TYR A 53 5.40 -4.51 13.95
N TYR A 54 5.28 -5.69 13.33
CA TYR A 54 6.14 -6.83 13.64
C TYR A 54 7.20 -7.10 12.57
N TYR A 55 6.95 -6.72 11.32
CA TYR A 55 7.89 -6.87 10.21
C TYR A 55 9.02 -5.85 10.29
N LYS A 56 10.24 -6.31 9.99
CA LYS A 56 11.45 -5.45 9.96
C LYS A 56 11.98 -5.25 8.54
N LYS A 57 11.59 -6.11 7.61
CA LYS A 57 12.06 -6.14 6.24
C LYS A 57 10.91 -6.45 5.29
N VAL A 58 11.07 -6.05 4.04
CA VAL A 58 10.23 -6.50 2.92
C VAL A 58 11.11 -7.03 1.81
N LEU A 59 10.61 -8.00 1.06
CA LEU A 59 11.17 -8.38 -0.22
C LEU A 59 10.36 -7.67 -1.30
N LEU A 60 10.98 -6.73 -2.01
CA LEU A 60 10.37 -6.09 -3.17
C LEU A 60 10.59 -6.98 -4.39
N THR A 61 9.53 -7.32 -5.09
CA THR A 61 9.57 -8.16 -6.29
C THR A 61 9.02 -7.38 -7.48
N ASP A 62 9.77 -7.31 -8.57
CA ASP A 62 9.30 -6.73 -9.84
C ASP A 62 8.58 -7.76 -10.72
N GLU A 63 8.01 -7.33 -11.84
CA GLU A 63 7.23 -8.20 -12.74
C GLU A 63 8.06 -9.31 -13.39
N GLU A 64 9.37 -9.10 -13.48
CA GLU A 64 10.32 -10.08 -14.02
C GLU A 64 10.74 -11.13 -12.97
N GLY A 65 10.26 -11.00 -11.73
CA GLY A 65 10.62 -11.87 -10.62
C GLY A 65 11.98 -11.55 -10.00
N ASN A 66 12.56 -10.39 -10.28
CA ASN A 66 13.75 -9.97 -9.55
C ASN A 66 13.35 -9.49 -8.16
N HIS A 67 14.22 -9.78 -7.18
CA HIS A 67 13.94 -9.47 -5.79
C HIS A 67 14.97 -8.52 -5.19
N LEU A 68 14.48 -7.61 -4.35
CA LEU A 68 15.31 -6.66 -3.63
C LEU A 68 14.85 -6.59 -2.17
N MET A 69 15.69 -7.11 -1.28
CA MET A 69 15.40 -7.12 0.16
C MET A 69 15.64 -5.73 0.73
N ALA A 70 14.62 -5.18 1.39
CA ALA A 70 14.65 -3.83 1.91
C ALA A 70 14.29 -3.77 3.39
N LYS A 71 14.92 -2.84 4.12
CA LYS A 71 14.61 -2.60 5.52
C LYS A 71 13.40 -1.68 5.64
N ILE A 72 12.45 -2.06 6.50
CA ILE A 72 11.37 -1.17 6.90
C ILE A 72 11.90 -0.21 7.94
N ILE A 73 11.85 1.08 7.62
CA ILE A 73 12.20 2.14 8.55
C ILE A 73 10.92 2.62 9.22
N ARG A 74 10.93 2.61 10.56
CA ARG A 74 9.84 3.12 11.39
C ARG A 74 10.20 4.49 11.91
N GLN A 75 9.17 5.29 12.19
CA GLN A 75 9.31 6.57 12.87
C GLN A 75 10.21 7.52 12.08
N SER A 76 9.67 8.06 10.98
CA SER A 76 10.31 9.22 10.39
C SER A 76 10.45 10.31 11.45
N LYS A 77 11.45 11.20 11.32
CA LYS A 77 11.60 12.36 12.22
C LYS A 77 10.34 13.23 12.27
N ARG A 78 9.45 13.12 11.27
CA ARG A 78 8.21 13.90 11.14
C ARG A 78 7.01 13.20 11.77
N ASN A 79 6.95 11.86 11.76
CA ASN A 79 5.78 11.13 12.22
C ASN A 79 6.14 9.72 12.73
N LYS A 80 5.77 9.44 13.99
CA LYS A 80 6.00 8.13 14.63
C LYS A 80 5.18 6.99 14.02
N ASN A 81 4.13 7.32 13.27
CA ASN A 81 3.26 6.36 12.59
C ASN A 81 3.63 6.16 11.12
N GLU A 82 4.70 6.79 10.63
CA GLU A 82 5.20 6.58 9.27
C GLU A 82 6.13 5.37 9.21
N PHE A 83 5.87 4.54 8.21
CA PHE A 83 6.68 3.41 7.82
C PHE A 83 7.09 3.65 6.37
N TYR A 84 8.33 3.35 6.03
CA TYR A 84 8.80 3.49 4.66
C TYR A 84 9.94 2.54 4.31
N VAL A 85 10.15 2.36 3.01
CA VAL A 85 11.32 1.73 2.41
C VAL A 85 12.15 2.80 1.71
N GLY A 86 13.46 2.79 1.94
CA GLY A 86 14.38 3.83 1.47
C GLY A 86 15.08 3.50 0.16
N LYS A 87 16.40 3.35 0.24
CA LYS A 87 17.33 3.23 -0.89
C LYS A 87 16.93 2.14 -1.88
N GLU A 88 16.52 1.00 -1.33
CA GLU A 88 16.12 -0.21 -2.05
C GLU A 88 14.90 0.01 -2.96
N TRP A 89 13.96 0.86 -2.54
CA TRP A 89 12.87 1.28 -3.40
C TRP A 89 13.37 2.13 -4.57
N GLY A 90 14.29 3.05 -4.30
CA GLY A 90 14.93 3.87 -5.32
C GLY A 90 15.65 3.04 -6.39
N GLU A 91 16.40 2.03 -5.95
CA GLU A 91 17.07 1.07 -6.84
C GLU A 91 16.08 0.34 -7.74
N LEU A 92 14.95 -0.12 -7.17
CA LEU A 92 13.90 -0.78 -7.94
C LEU A 92 13.25 0.16 -8.97
N VAL A 93 12.96 1.40 -8.59
CA VAL A 93 12.39 2.43 -9.48
C VAL A 93 13.34 2.72 -10.65
N THR A 94 14.63 2.93 -10.37
CA THR A 94 15.63 3.21 -11.40
C THR A 94 15.84 2.00 -12.31
N LYS A 95 15.89 0.78 -11.76
CA LYS A 95 16.08 -0.44 -12.55
C LYS A 95 14.92 -0.70 -13.51
N ASN A 96 13.68 -0.49 -13.06
CA ASN A 96 12.48 -0.72 -13.87
C ASN A 96 12.09 0.48 -14.75
N GLY A 97 12.84 1.59 -14.68
CA GLY A 97 12.57 2.78 -15.49
C GLY A 97 11.19 3.38 -15.23
N PHE A 98 10.71 3.37 -13.98
CA PHE A 98 9.42 3.99 -13.68
C PHE A 98 9.52 5.52 -13.78
N GLU A 99 8.61 6.11 -14.56
CA GLU A 99 8.58 7.52 -14.90
C GLU A 99 7.51 8.26 -14.09
N ALA A 100 7.58 9.59 -14.10
CA ALA A 100 6.55 10.40 -13.50
C ALA A 100 5.17 10.09 -14.11
N ASP A 101 4.12 10.10 -13.29
CA ASP A 101 2.74 9.72 -13.62
C ASP A 101 2.48 8.23 -13.88
N ASP A 102 3.49 7.36 -13.78
CA ASP A 102 3.24 5.91 -13.76
C ASP A 102 2.36 5.54 -12.57
N LEU A 103 1.42 4.63 -12.82
CA LEU A 103 0.61 4.01 -11.77
C LEU A 103 1.15 2.62 -11.48
N LEU A 104 1.50 2.38 -10.22
CA LEU A 104 1.96 1.09 -9.73
C LEU A 104 0.89 0.47 -8.86
N SER A 105 0.64 -0.84 -8.99
CA SER A 105 0.00 -1.62 -7.93
C SER A 105 1.08 -2.29 -7.10
N ILE A 106 0.86 -2.33 -5.80
CA ILE A 106 1.73 -3.00 -4.85
C ILE A 106 0.88 -4.01 -4.10
N ASP A 107 1.15 -5.28 -4.34
CA ASP A 107 0.42 -6.41 -3.80
C ASP A 107 1.27 -7.08 -2.74
N ILE A 108 0.69 -7.42 -1.60
CA ILE A 108 1.37 -8.27 -0.61
C ILE A 108 1.02 -9.72 -0.91
N ILE A 109 1.97 -10.47 -1.48
CA ILE A 109 1.69 -11.81 -2.02
C ILE A 109 2.07 -12.94 -1.04
N GLU A 110 2.99 -12.69 -0.12
CA GLU A 110 3.43 -13.68 0.85
C GLU A 110 3.89 -13.02 2.15
N ARG A 111 3.79 -13.77 3.25
CA ARG A 111 4.31 -13.38 4.57
C ARG A 111 5.11 -14.54 5.15
N ASP A 112 6.32 -14.23 5.56
CA ASP A 112 7.16 -15.10 6.37
C ASP A 112 7.18 -14.53 7.79
N ASP A 113 6.29 -15.06 8.64
CA ASP A 113 6.10 -14.59 10.01
C ASP A 113 7.29 -14.95 10.91
N ASP A 114 7.94 -16.08 10.62
CA ASP A 114 9.10 -16.59 11.36
C ASP A 114 10.30 -15.65 11.16
N ASN A 115 10.56 -15.25 9.91
CA ASN A 115 11.63 -14.32 9.57
C ASN A 115 11.20 -12.85 9.60
N ARG A 116 9.91 -12.59 9.83
CA ARG A 116 9.31 -11.25 9.87
C ARG A 116 9.59 -10.46 8.59
N VAL A 117 9.38 -11.12 7.45
CA VAL A 117 9.52 -10.59 6.09
C VAL A 117 8.15 -10.60 5.40
N ALA A 118 7.79 -9.50 4.74
CA ALA A 118 6.64 -9.44 3.84
C ALA A 118 7.14 -9.38 2.39
N VAL A 119 6.48 -10.07 1.47
CA VAL A 119 6.81 -10.01 0.04
C VAL A 119 5.84 -9.07 -0.68
N LEU A 120 6.38 -8.04 -1.31
CA LEU A 120 5.64 -7.02 -2.04
C LEU A 120 5.90 -7.18 -3.53
N GLN A 121 4.86 -7.51 -4.29
CA GLN A 121 4.91 -7.51 -5.74
C GLN A 121 4.56 -6.11 -6.25
N VAL A 122 5.43 -5.52 -7.07
CA VAL A 122 5.24 -4.22 -7.70
C VAL A 122 4.94 -4.44 -9.18
N LYS A 123 3.85 -3.85 -9.67
CA LYS A 123 3.42 -3.96 -11.07
C LYS A 123 3.12 -2.59 -11.67
N LYS A 124 3.57 -2.34 -12.90
CA LYS A 124 3.30 -1.10 -13.63
C LYS A 124 2.04 -1.26 -14.47
N HIS A 125 1.12 -0.32 -14.33
CA HIS A 125 -0.09 -0.27 -15.14
C HIS A 125 0.07 0.72 -16.28
N ASN A 126 -0.11 0.25 -17.51
CA ASN A 126 -0.18 1.13 -18.67
C ASN A 126 -1.45 1.98 -18.61
N ARG A 127 -1.32 3.29 -18.87
CA ARG A 127 -2.47 4.24 -18.92
C ARG A 127 -3.63 3.74 -19.79
N VAL A 128 -3.35 3.00 -20.85
CA VAL A 128 -4.35 2.45 -21.78
C VAL A 128 -5.16 1.31 -21.14
N ALA A 129 -4.55 0.51 -20.27
CA ALA A 129 -5.22 -0.62 -19.61
C ALA A 129 -6.27 -0.15 -18.58
N LEU A 130 -6.05 1.00 -17.93
CA LEU A 130 -7.01 1.58 -16.99
C LEU A 130 -8.31 2.03 -17.67
N ILE A 131 -8.25 2.44 -18.95
CA ILE A 131 -9.45 2.80 -19.72
C ILE A 131 -10.28 1.54 -20.06
N GLY A 132 -9.64 0.38 -20.24
CA GLY A 132 -10.35 -0.90 -20.47
C GLY A 132 -11.00 -1.48 -19.20
N VAL A 133 -10.35 -1.33 -18.05
CA VAL A 133 -10.94 -1.75 -16.74
C VAL A 133 -12.07 -0.80 -16.31
N ALA A 134 -12.06 0.43 -16.81
CA ALA A 134 -13.10 1.44 -16.59
C ALA A 134 -14.44 1.16 -17.25
N GLU A 135 -14.45 0.35 -18.30
CA GLU A 135 -15.69 0.02 -19.01
C GLU A 135 -16.47 -1.13 -18.33
N GLU A 136 -15.82 -1.97 -17.52
CA GLU A 136 -16.49 -3.03 -16.73
C GLU A 136 -16.72 -2.68 -15.26
N THR A 137 -16.09 -1.61 -14.74
CA THR A 137 -16.38 -1.09 -13.41
C THR A 137 -16.41 0.43 -13.43
N ASP A 138 -17.55 1.01 -13.07
CA ASP A 138 -17.84 2.44 -13.03
C ASP A 138 -16.69 3.28 -12.45
N PHE A 139 -15.82 3.77 -13.33
CA PHE A 139 -14.67 4.63 -13.01
C PHE A 139 -15.05 5.99 -12.40
N ASN A 140 -16.34 6.31 -12.37
CA ASN A 140 -16.86 7.51 -11.74
C ASN A 140 -16.73 7.50 -10.21
N VAL A 141 -16.41 6.37 -9.57
CA VAL A 141 -16.22 6.31 -8.11
C VAL A 141 -14.74 6.48 -7.70
N LEU A 142 -13.78 5.96 -8.46
CA LEU A 142 -12.37 5.92 -8.05
C LEU A 142 -11.60 7.23 -8.31
N ILE A 143 -11.97 8.01 -9.32
CA ILE A 143 -11.30 9.31 -9.62
C ILE A 143 -11.96 10.48 -8.86
N VAL A 144 -13.25 10.36 -8.51
CA VAL A 144 -14.00 11.43 -7.83
C VAL A 144 -13.65 11.51 -6.34
N GLU A 145 -13.42 10.40 -5.64
CA GLU A 145 -12.91 10.45 -4.25
C GLU A 145 -11.49 11.03 -4.15
N TYR A 146 -10.65 10.85 -5.18
CA TYR A 146 -9.30 11.42 -5.21
C TYR A 146 -9.30 12.93 -5.52
N ARG A 147 -10.28 13.46 -6.26
CA ARG A 147 -10.39 14.90 -6.56
C ARG A 147 -11.16 15.69 -5.49
N LEU A 148 -12.14 15.11 -4.81
CA LEU A 148 -12.95 15.84 -3.80
C LEU A 148 -12.21 16.13 -2.48
N LYS A 149 -11.18 15.36 -2.12
CA LYS A 149 -10.36 15.68 -0.93
C LYS A 149 -9.29 16.74 -1.18
N LEU A 150 -8.87 16.94 -2.43
CA LEU A 150 -7.93 18.00 -2.81
C LEU A 150 -8.60 19.39 -2.89
N SER A 151 -9.92 19.47 -2.89
CA SER A 151 -10.69 20.73 -2.96
C SER A 151 -11.39 21.14 -1.65
N LEU A 152 -11.37 20.30 -0.60
CA LEU A 152 -11.95 20.62 0.71
C LEU A 152 -10.97 21.24 1.71
N GLN A 153 -9.73 21.50 1.30
CA GLN A 153 -8.79 22.36 2.01
C GLN A 153 -8.06 23.26 1.00
N MET A 154 -8.81 24.21 0.43
CA MET A 154 -8.29 25.57 0.37
C MET A 154 -7.94 26.04 1.79
#